data_AF-A0A1Y1LYA4-F1
#
_entry.id   AF-A0A1Y1LYA4-F1
#
_cell.length_a   1.000
_cell.length_b   1.000
_cell.length_c   1.000
_cell.angle_alpha   90.00
_cell.angle_beta   90.00
_cell.angle_gamma   90.00
#
_symmetry.space_group_name_H-M   'P 1'
#
loop_
_entity.id
_entity.type
_entity.pdbx_description
1 polymer ?
#
loop_
_entity_poly.entity_id
_entity_poly.type
_entity_poly.pdbx_seq_one_letter_code
_entity_poly.pdbx_strand_id
1 'polypeptide(L)'
;YDTTGSTSESIVDADGFNWSDYYREQFRDSISADAIKKFAEKYKGSDEERDDVLIAYEECEGDMDKIYERVMLSDVTEDDERFRNIIDEAIEKEDVPAFDSYRKESKKKRAARVKAAKAEAEEAENHAKEIGVHDMLFAKKGAKSKGSSEDALAALIQKRQQDRSADFLEHVMEKYGANSSKGKKGKKRAMDDVEPSEEAFQAAAAKLKGGKAAKKS
;
A
#
# COMPACT_ATOMS: atom_id res chain seq x y z
N TYR A 1 10.94 -20.24 -2.07
CA TYR A 1 10.43 -19.82 -3.39
C TYR A 1 9.91 -21.05 -4.09
N ASP A 2 8.59 -21.14 -4.26
CA ASP A 2 7.95 -22.20 -5.05
C ASP A 2 7.93 -21.86 -6.55
N THR A 3 7.27 -22.69 -7.35
CA THR A 3 7.10 -22.51 -8.80
C THR A 3 6.38 -21.21 -9.19
N THR A 4 5.78 -20.50 -8.24
CA THR A 4 5.18 -19.17 -8.45
C THR A 4 6.08 -18.02 -7.99
N GLY A 5 7.26 -18.32 -7.44
CA GLY A 5 8.18 -17.32 -6.91
C GLY A 5 7.61 -16.60 -5.68
N SER A 6 6.65 -17.20 -4.98
CA SER A 6 6.09 -16.61 -3.77
C SER A 6 7.03 -16.73 -2.57
N THR A 7 7.07 -15.68 -1.75
CA THR A 7 7.63 -15.69 -0.38
C THR A 7 6.56 -15.92 0.69
N SER A 8 5.30 -16.11 0.28
CA SER A 8 4.17 -16.40 1.18
C SER A 8 4.14 -17.87 1.60
N GLU A 9 5.27 -18.44 1.99
CA GLU A 9 5.21 -19.61 2.84
C GLU A 9 4.57 -19.12 4.14
N SER A 10 3.42 -19.69 4.49
CA SER A 10 2.99 -19.71 5.89
C SER A 10 4.23 -20.04 6.72
N ILE A 11 4.48 -19.32 7.82
CA ILE A 11 5.60 -19.69 8.69
C ILE A 11 5.18 -21.01 9.32
N VAL A 12 5.52 -22.09 8.64
CA VAL A 12 5.26 -23.46 9.07
C VAL A 12 6.54 -23.92 9.72
N ASP A 13 6.46 -24.25 11.00
CA ASP A 13 7.63 -24.80 11.68
C ASP A 13 7.87 -26.27 11.30
N ALA A 14 8.94 -26.85 11.85
CA ALA A 14 9.34 -28.22 11.58
C ALA A 14 8.25 -29.26 11.92
N ASP A 15 7.28 -28.90 12.77
CA ASP A 15 6.18 -29.75 13.21
C ASP A 15 4.90 -29.55 12.39
N GLY A 16 4.94 -28.69 11.36
CA GLY A 16 3.79 -28.42 10.50
C GLY A 16 2.84 -27.36 11.05
N PHE A 17 3.19 -26.65 12.13
CA PHE A 17 2.31 -25.64 12.73
C PHE A 17 2.39 -24.32 11.97
N ASN A 18 1.23 -23.81 11.53
CA ASN A 18 1.12 -22.57 10.78
C ASN A 18 1.01 -21.35 11.71
N TRP A 19 2.14 -20.68 11.93
CA TRP A 19 2.22 -19.45 12.74
C TRP A 19 1.41 -18.29 12.14
N SER A 20 1.30 -18.22 10.81
CA SER A 20 0.52 -17.18 10.14
C SER A 20 -0.98 -17.31 10.45
N ASP A 21 -1.52 -18.52 10.39
CA ASP A 21 -2.93 -18.80 10.71
C ASP A 21 -3.20 -18.57 12.21
N TYR A 22 -2.28 -19.00 13.07
CA TYR A 22 -2.38 -18.79 14.50
C TYR A 22 -2.51 -17.30 14.85
N TYR A 23 -1.57 -16.46 14.43
CA TYR A 23 -1.63 -15.03 14.74
C TYR A 23 -2.83 -14.34 14.09
N ARG A 24 -3.22 -14.75 12.87
CA ARG A 24 -4.45 -14.26 12.25
C ARG A 24 -5.68 -14.51 13.08
N GLU A 25 -5.83 -15.72 13.60
CA GLU A 25 -6.97 -16.08 14.41
C GLU A 25 -6.96 -15.32 15.74
N GLN A 26 -5.79 -15.17 16.37
CA GLN A 26 -5.65 -14.39 17.61
C GLN A 26 -6.02 -12.90 17.44
N PHE A 27 -5.73 -12.30 16.28
CA PHE A 27 -6.00 -10.87 16.04
C PHE A 27 -7.28 -10.58 15.26
N ARG A 28 -8.01 -11.61 14.83
CA ARG A 28 -9.22 -11.46 13.98
C ARG A 28 -10.24 -10.51 14.61
N ASP A 29 -10.46 -10.63 15.91
CA ASP A 29 -11.48 -9.86 16.61
C ASP A 29 -10.97 -8.50 17.11
N SER A 30 -9.67 -8.39 17.41
CA SER A 30 -9.06 -7.16 17.93
C SER A 30 -8.66 -6.17 16.83
N ILE A 31 -8.29 -6.66 15.65
CA ILE A 31 -7.87 -5.85 14.49
C ILE A 31 -8.86 -6.10 13.35
N SER A 32 -10.06 -5.54 13.50
CA SER A 32 -11.13 -5.62 12.50
C SER A 32 -11.83 -4.28 12.31
N ALA A 33 -12.51 -4.10 11.18
CA ALA A 33 -13.34 -2.92 10.94
C ALA A 33 -14.43 -2.75 12.02
N ASP A 34 -14.96 -3.85 12.55
CA ASP A 34 -15.94 -3.79 13.64
C ASP A 34 -15.29 -3.41 14.98
N ALA A 35 -14.04 -3.83 15.25
CA ALA A 35 -13.27 -3.37 16.41
C ALA A 35 -12.96 -1.86 16.33
N ILE A 36 -12.55 -1.38 15.15
CA ILE A 36 -12.31 0.06 14.92
C ILE A 36 -13.59 0.86 15.14
N LYS A 37 -14.74 0.40 14.63
CA LYS A 37 -16.03 1.07 14.87
C LYS A 37 -16.41 1.12 16.35
N LYS A 38 -16.31 -0.01 17.06
CA LYS A 38 -16.58 -0.06 18.51
C LYS A 38 -15.64 0.84 19.30
N PHE A 39 -14.39 0.95 18.87
CA PHE A 39 -13.44 1.86 19.49
C PHE A 39 -13.79 3.33 19.18
N ALA A 40 -14.13 3.64 17.93
CA ALA A 40 -14.56 4.97 17.53
C ALA A 40 -15.77 5.47 18.32
N GLU A 41 -16.76 4.62 18.56
CA GLU A 41 -17.94 4.92 19.37
C GLU A 41 -17.60 5.24 20.84
N LYS A 42 -16.51 4.70 21.37
CA LYS A 42 -16.05 4.97 22.74
C LYS A 42 -15.15 6.20 22.81
N TYR A 43 -14.34 6.43 21.79
CA TYR A 43 -13.37 7.51 21.74
C TYR A 43 -14.03 8.85 21.37
N LYS A 44 -14.83 8.88 20.29
CA LYS A 44 -15.46 10.12 19.82
C LYS A 44 -16.47 10.65 20.85
N GLY A 45 -16.30 11.90 21.25
CA GLY A 45 -17.09 12.58 22.29
C GLY A 45 -16.67 12.24 23.72
N SER A 46 -15.59 11.50 23.91
CA SER A 46 -15.06 11.18 25.24
C SER A 46 -14.13 12.28 25.76
N ASP A 47 -13.81 12.21 27.06
CA ASP A 47 -12.81 13.10 27.66
C ASP A 47 -11.41 12.87 27.06
N GLU A 48 -11.10 11.63 26.63
CA GLU A 48 -9.83 11.30 25.97
C GLU A 48 -9.70 12.02 24.63
N GLU A 49 -10.76 12.05 23.81
CA GLU A 49 -10.74 12.83 22.56
C GLU A 49 -10.60 14.33 22.85
N ARG A 50 -11.29 14.84 23.88
CA ARG A 50 -11.20 16.25 24.27
C ARG A 50 -9.76 16.61 24.60
N ASP A 51 -9.09 15.81 25.42
CA ASP A 51 -7.70 16.03 25.82
C ASP A 51 -6.76 15.95 24.60
N ASP A 52 -6.91 14.94 23.74
CA ASP A 52 -6.10 14.79 22.52
C ASP A 52 -6.26 15.97 21.56
N VAL A 53 -7.48 16.47 21.37
CA VAL A 53 -7.76 17.65 20.52
C VAL A 53 -7.08 18.89 21.09
N LEU A 54 -7.14 19.11 22.40
CA LEU A 54 -6.54 20.27 23.04
C LEU A 54 -5.00 20.19 23.06
N ILE A 55 -4.43 19.02 23.31
CA ILE A 55 -2.98 18.77 23.19
C ILE A 55 -2.54 19.07 21.76
N ALA A 56 -3.21 18.51 20.75
CA ALA A 56 -2.89 18.76 19.36
C ALA A 56 -3.06 20.24 18.98
N TYR A 57 -4.08 20.92 19.53
CA TYR A 57 -4.31 22.34 19.33
C TYR A 57 -3.14 23.20 19.83
N GLU A 58 -2.65 22.94 21.04
CA GLU A 58 -1.52 23.66 21.61
C GLU A 58 -0.22 23.37 20.86
N GLU A 59 0.08 22.09 20.58
CA GLU A 59 1.29 21.70 19.86
C GLU A 59 1.33 22.21 18.41
N CYS A 60 0.17 22.37 17.79
CA CYS A 60 0.04 22.88 16.42
C CYS A 60 -0.21 24.39 16.37
N GLU A 61 -0.18 25.07 17.51
CA GLU A 61 -0.48 26.50 17.66
C GLU A 61 -1.78 26.88 16.94
N GLY A 62 -2.84 26.08 17.08
CA GLY A 62 -4.17 26.31 16.49
C GLY A 62 -4.31 26.03 14.99
N ASP A 63 -3.31 25.45 14.32
CA ASP A 63 -3.44 25.07 12.91
C ASP A 63 -4.31 23.81 12.73
N MET A 64 -5.58 24.03 12.41
CA MET A 64 -6.57 22.97 12.22
C MET A 64 -6.12 21.87 11.25
N ASP A 65 -5.36 22.19 10.20
CA ASP A 65 -4.91 21.17 9.24
C ASP A 65 -4.03 20.12 9.93
N LYS A 66 -3.11 20.57 10.79
CA LYS A 66 -2.21 19.68 11.57
C LYS A 66 -2.93 18.97 12.71
N ILE A 67 -3.99 19.57 13.26
CA ILE A 67 -4.79 18.92 14.31
C ILE A 67 -5.44 17.65 13.76
N TYR A 68 -6.05 17.71 12.57
CA TYR A 68 -6.62 16.50 11.93
C TYR A 68 -5.55 15.45 11.61
N GLU A 69 -4.31 15.85 11.30
CA GLU A 69 -3.23 14.89 11.07
C GLU A 69 -2.77 14.16 12.35
N ARG A 70 -3.01 14.74 13.55
CA ARG A 70 -2.56 14.18 14.83
C ARG A 70 -3.65 13.43 15.59
N VAL A 71 -4.88 13.93 15.56
CA VAL A 71 -5.98 13.35 16.35
C VAL A 71 -6.47 12.08 15.67
N MET A 72 -6.50 11.00 16.44
CA MET A 72 -6.91 9.68 15.97
C MET A 72 -8.38 9.68 15.53
N LEU A 73 -8.71 8.90 14.50
CA LEU A 73 -10.08 8.77 13.96
C LEU A 73 -10.73 10.09 13.52
N SER A 74 -9.93 11.13 13.29
CA SER A 74 -10.45 12.41 12.86
C SER A 74 -10.79 12.39 11.36
N ASP A 75 -11.93 12.99 11.04
CA ASP A 75 -12.39 13.21 9.67
C ASP A 75 -12.71 14.70 9.49
N VAL A 76 -11.97 15.35 8.59
CA VAL A 76 -12.13 16.78 8.25
C VAL A 76 -13.57 17.13 7.86
N THR A 77 -14.29 16.20 7.26
CA THR A 77 -15.64 16.41 6.71
C THR A 77 -16.75 16.20 7.73
N GLU A 78 -16.51 15.37 8.76
CA GLU A 78 -17.52 15.02 9.76
C GLU A 78 -17.26 15.67 11.13
N ASP A 79 -16.00 15.86 11.51
CA ASP A 79 -15.62 16.20 12.88
C ASP A 79 -15.33 17.70 13.10
N ASP A 80 -15.35 18.55 12.05
CA ASP A 80 -14.96 19.98 12.16
C ASP A 80 -15.82 20.78 13.13
N GLU A 81 -17.12 20.51 13.19
CA GLU A 81 -17.99 21.18 14.16
C GLU A 81 -17.68 20.73 15.60
N ARG A 82 -17.47 19.41 15.82
CA ARG A 82 -17.17 18.86 17.14
C ARG A 82 -15.85 19.40 17.69
N PHE A 83 -14.77 19.35 16.90
CA PHE A 83 -13.45 19.81 17.33
C PHE A 83 -13.44 21.30 17.65
N ARG A 84 -14.14 22.11 16.84
CA ARG A 84 -14.26 23.54 17.10
C ARG A 84 -15.01 23.84 18.36
N ASN A 85 -16.11 23.15 18.63
CA ASN A 85 -16.85 23.36 19.87
C ASN A 85 -15.96 23.04 21.10
N ILE A 86 -15.16 21.97 21.06
CA ILE A 86 -14.19 21.64 22.11
C ILE A 86 -13.17 22.78 22.32
N ILE A 87 -12.58 23.26 21.23
CA ILE A 87 -11.56 24.32 21.26
C ILE A 87 -12.18 25.65 21.71
N ASP A 88 -13.34 26.03 21.18
CA ASP A 88 -14.02 27.28 21.49
C ASP A 88 -14.43 27.32 22.97
N GLU A 89 -14.95 26.21 23.52
CA GLU A 89 -15.23 26.08 24.96
C GLU A 89 -13.97 26.22 25.81
N ALA A 90 -12.86 25.61 25.41
CA ALA A 90 -11.60 25.68 26.14
C ALA A 90 -10.99 27.09 26.09
N ILE A 91 -11.12 27.80 24.96
CA ILE A 91 -10.72 29.20 24.82
C ILE A 91 -11.61 30.09 25.71
N GLU A 92 -12.92 29.87 25.75
CA GLU A 92 -13.85 30.64 26.59
C GLU A 92 -13.55 30.47 28.08
N LYS A 93 -13.12 29.27 28.50
CA LYS A 93 -12.68 28.97 29.87
C LYS A 93 -11.26 29.45 30.19
N GLU A 94 -10.54 29.97 29.20
CA GLU A 94 -9.12 30.34 29.29
C GLU A 94 -8.20 29.15 29.62
N ASP A 95 -8.64 27.92 29.33
CA ASP A 95 -7.86 26.68 29.52
C ASP A 95 -6.73 26.57 28.48
N VAL A 96 -6.95 27.09 27.26
CA VAL A 96 -5.97 27.13 26.17
C VAL A 96 -5.88 28.53 25.56
N PRO A 97 -4.71 28.95 25.03
CA PRO A 97 -4.54 30.26 24.42
C PRO A 97 -5.28 30.36 23.09
N ALA A 98 -5.87 31.51 22.81
CA ALA A 98 -6.58 31.75 21.55
C ALA A 98 -5.60 32.10 20.41
N PHE A 99 -5.08 31.09 19.70
CA PHE A 99 -4.13 31.31 18.61
C PHE A 99 -4.75 32.01 17.40
N ASP A 100 -3.95 32.89 16.78
CA ASP A 100 -4.35 33.67 15.60
C ASP A 100 -4.65 32.79 14.38
N SER A 101 -3.89 31.71 14.19
CA SER A 101 -4.07 30.71 13.13
C SER A 101 -5.49 30.13 13.11
N TYR A 102 -6.05 29.89 14.30
CA TYR A 102 -7.39 29.38 14.53
C TYR A 102 -8.43 30.48 14.36
N ARG A 103 -8.28 31.60 15.11
CA ARG A 103 -9.28 32.69 15.10
C ARG A 103 -9.42 33.38 13.75
N LYS A 104 -8.33 33.49 12.99
CA LYS A 104 -8.29 34.17 11.69
C LYS A 104 -8.34 33.18 10.53
N GLU A 105 -8.70 31.93 10.77
CA GLU A 105 -8.86 30.93 9.71
C GLU A 105 -9.92 31.40 8.71
N SER A 106 -9.52 31.57 7.45
CA SER A 106 -10.44 32.00 6.41
C SER A 106 -11.39 30.87 6.00
N LYS A 107 -12.64 31.23 5.63
CA LYS A 107 -13.60 30.28 5.03
C LYS A 107 -13.03 29.55 3.81
N LYS A 108 -12.16 30.22 3.04
CA LYS A 108 -11.47 29.64 1.88
C LYS A 108 -10.50 28.53 2.28
N LYS A 109 -9.73 28.73 3.36
CA LYS A 109 -8.81 27.71 3.89
C LYS A 109 -9.59 26.47 4.33
N ARG A 110 -10.67 26.65 5.10
CA ARG A 110 -11.54 25.55 5.54
C ARG A 110 -12.15 24.79 4.36
N ALA A 111 -12.71 25.51 3.38
CA ALA A 111 -13.28 24.89 2.19
C ALA A 111 -12.22 24.14 1.35
N ALA A 112 -10.99 24.66 1.29
CA ALA A 112 -9.88 23.99 0.64
C ALA A 112 -9.49 22.69 1.35
N ARG A 113 -9.44 22.68 2.70
CA ARG A 113 -9.18 21.48 3.51
C ARG A 113 -10.22 20.38 3.23
N VAL A 114 -11.51 20.72 3.29
CA VAL A 114 -12.60 19.78 2.99
C VAL A 114 -12.53 19.28 1.55
N LYS A 115 -12.20 20.15 0.59
CA LYS A 115 -12.05 19.75 -0.82
C LYS A 115 -10.88 18.79 -1.00
N ALA A 116 -9.73 19.04 -0.35
CA ALA A 116 -8.57 18.17 -0.42
C ALA A 116 -8.87 16.78 0.15
N ALA A 117 -9.50 16.71 1.33
CA ALA A 117 -9.91 15.44 1.94
C ALA A 117 -10.85 14.62 1.04
N LYS A 118 -11.80 15.29 0.37
CA LYS A 118 -12.70 14.62 -0.59
C LYS A 118 -11.97 14.13 -1.84
N ALA A 119 -11.02 14.90 -2.36
CA ALA A 119 -10.23 14.50 -3.52
C ALA A 119 -9.34 13.29 -3.17
N GLU A 120 -8.70 13.29 -2.01
CA GLU A 120 -7.89 12.16 -1.53
C GLU A 120 -8.75 10.90 -1.34
N ALA A 121 -9.95 11.02 -0.77
CA ALA A 121 -10.88 9.91 -0.64
C ALA A 121 -11.29 9.33 -2.01
N GLU A 122 -11.53 10.18 -3.02
CA GLU A 122 -11.84 9.76 -4.38
C GLU A 122 -10.65 9.06 -5.06
N GLU A 123 -9.43 9.60 -4.89
CA GLU A 123 -8.19 8.99 -5.38
C GLU A 123 -7.95 7.61 -4.75
N ALA A 124 -8.15 7.48 -3.43
CA ALA A 124 -8.05 6.22 -2.72
C ALA A 124 -9.09 5.20 -3.19
N GLU A 125 -10.34 5.63 -3.42
CA GLU A 125 -11.40 4.78 -3.96
C GLU A 125 -11.07 4.30 -5.39
N ASN A 126 -10.58 5.21 -6.24
CA ASN A 126 -10.16 4.87 -7.61
C ASN A 126 -8.98 3.90 -7.60
N HIS A 127 -7.99 4.12 -6.73
CA HIS A 127 -6.88 3.19 -6.57
C HIS A 127 -7.37 1.81 -6.09
N ALA A 128 -8.33 1.76 -5.18
CA ALA A 128 -8.95 0.50 -4.76
C ALA A 128 -9.65 -0.23 -5.92
N LYS A 129 -10.25 0.50 -6.87
CA LYS A 129 -10.83 -0.07 -8.10
C LYS A 129 -9.74 -0.61 -9.03
N GLU A 130 -8.67 0.15 -9.24
CA GLU A 130 -7.54 -0.25 -10.09
C GLU A 130 -6.87 -1.53 -9.60
N ILE A 131 -6.65 -1.63 -8.29
CA ILE A 131 -6.06 -2.83 -7.70
C ILE A 131 -7.10 -3.95 -7.52
N GLY A 132 -8.40 -3.68 -7.63
CA GLY A 132 -9.46 -4.69 -7.57
C GLY A 132 -9.89 -5.11 -6.15
N VAL A 133 -9.65 -4.25 -5.15
CA VAL A 133 -10.11 -4.46 -3.76
C VAL A 133 -11.28 -3.55 -3.37
N HIS A 134 -11.79 -2.75 -4.31
CA HIS A 134 -12.86 -1.78 -4.05
C HIS A 134 -14.07 -2.39 -3.35
N ASP A 135 -14.59 -3.51 -3.87
CA ASP A 135 -15.75 -4.18 -3.26
C ASP A 135 -15.46 -4.67 -1.83
N MET A 136 -14.22 -4.99 -1.45
CA MET A 136 -13.91 -5.41 -0.08
C MET A 136 -13.83 -4.25 0.90
N LEU A 137 -13.22 -3.14 0.46
CA LEU A 137 -13.02 -1.97 1.31
C LEU A 137 -14.32 -1.13 1.41
N PHE A 138 -15.12 -1.08 0.35
CA PHE A 138 -16.25 -0.17 0.21
C PHE A 138 -17.62 -0.86 0.14
N ALA A 139 -17.73 -2.20 0.12
CA ALA A 139 -19.05 -2.83 0.18
C ALA A 139 -19.76 -2.55 1.50
N LYS A 140 -21.03 -2.15 1.39
CA LYS A 140 -21.93 -2.07 2.54
C LYS A 140 -22.17 -3.45 3.14
N LYS A 141 -22.14 -3.50 4.49
CA LYS A 141 -22.43 -4.67 5.33
C LYS A 141 -23.74 -5.33 4.86
N GLY A 142 -23.65 -6.50 4.22
CA GLY A 142 -24.81 -7.24 3.69
C GLY A 142 -24.59 -7.90 2.32
N ALA A 143 -23.66 -7.40 1.50
CA ALA A 143 -23.20 -8.14 0.33
C ALA A 143 -22.29 -9.28 0.80
N LYS A 144 -22.70 -10.54 0.63
CA LYS A 144 -21.83 -11.70 0.82
C LYS A 144 -20.64 -11.58 -0.15
N SER A 145 -19.51 -11.04 0.32
CA SER A 145 -18.22 -11.39 -0.25
C SER A 145 -18.07 -12.90 -0.06
N LYS A 146 -18.15 -13.64 -1.15
CA LYS A 146 -17.99 -15.09 -1.17
C LYS A 146 -16.48 -15.38 -1.23
N GLY A 147 -15.76 -15.01 -0.17
CA GLY A 147 -14.32 -15.14 -0.05
C GLY A 147 -13.78 -14.33 1.13
N SER A 148 -12.81 -14.89 1.85
CA SER A 148 -12.03 -14.16 2.86
C SER A 148 -11.35 -12.96 2.20
N SER A 149 -11.11 -11.88 2.96
CA SER A 149 -10.28 -10.73 2.50
C SER A 149 -8.93 -11.18 1.94
N GLU A 150 -8.47 -12.35 2.38
CA GLU A 150 -7.24 -12.95 1.90
C GLU A 150 -7.35 -13.66 0.57
N ASP A 151 -8.46 -14.35 0.29
CA ASP A 151 -8.65 -15.06 -0.98
C ASP A 151 -8.62 -14.08 -2.14
N ALA A 152 -9.16 -12.88 -1.90
CA ALA A 152 -9.12 -11.78 -2.82
C ALA A 152 -7.73 -11.14 -2.98
N LEU A 153 -6.99 -10.96 -1.88
CA LEU A 153 -5.61 -10.49 -1.94
C LEU A 153 -4.74 -11.50 -2.68
N ALA A 154 -4.92 -12.80 -2.43
CA ALA A 154 -4.27 -13.88 -3.13
C ALA A 154 -4.62 -13.84 -4.63
N ALA A 155 -5.90 -13.65 -4.99
CA ALA A 155 -6.32 -13.48 -6.38
C ALA A 155 -5.67 -12.26 -7.05
N LEU A 156 -5.52 -11.15 -6.32
CA LEU A 156 -4.87 -9.93 -6.80
C LEU A 156 -3.37 -10.14 -7.02
N ILE A 157 -2.70 -10.82 -6.08
CA ILE A 157 -1.28 -11.19 -6.19
C ILE A 157 -1.06 -12.13 -7.38
N GLN A 158 -1.91 -13.15 -7.52
CA GLN A 158 -1.87 -14.08 -8.65
C GLN A 158 -2.07 -13.36 -9.98
N LYS A 159 -3.06 -12.46 -10.08
CA LYS A 159 -3.29 -11.64 -11.28
C LYS A 159 -2.05 -10.81 -11.64
N ARG A 160 -1.46 -10.10 -10.67
CA ARG A 160 -0.22 -9.32 -10.89
C ARG A 160 0.99 -10.18 -11.26
N GLN A 161 1.06 -11.44 -10.82
CA GLN A 161 2.09 -12.37 -11.24
C GLN A 161 1.88 -12.84 -12.68
N GLN A 162 0.64 -13.13 -13.07
CA GLN A 162 0.30 -13.50 -14.44
C GLN A 162 0.63 -12.36 -15.42
N ASP A 163 0.26 -11.12 -15.10
CA ASP A 163 0.57 -9.95 -15.92
C ASP A 163 2.09 -9.78 -16.11
N ARG A 164 2.89 -9.90 -15.03
CA ARG A 164 4.36 -9.87 -15.11
C ARG A 164 4.95 -11.01 -15.93
N SER A 165 4.34 -12.20 -15.88
CA SER A 165 4.80 -13.35 -16.66
C SER A 165 4.49 -13.18 -18.15
N ALA A 166 3.37 -12.54 -18.51
CA ALA A 166 3.00 -12.23 -19.89
C ALA A 166 4.00 -11.25 -20.51
N ASP A 167 4.33 -10.16 -19.81
CA ASP A 167 5.33 -9.18 -20.26
C ASP A 167 6.73 -9.81 -20.40
N PHE A 168 7.11 -10.69 -19.47
CA PHE A 168 8.37 -11.42 -19.55
C PHE A 168 8.42 -12.34 -20.78
N LEU A 169 7.34 -13.10 -21.04
CA LEU A 169 7.26 -13.99 -22.19
C LEU A 169 7.23 -13.20 -23.51
N GLU A 170 6.56 -12.05 -23.56
CA GLU A 170 6.57 -11.15 -24.72
C GLU A 170 7.97 -10.61 -25.00
N HIS A 171 8.69 -10.16 -23.98
CA HIS A 171 10.07 -9.67 -24.13
C HIS A 171 11.06 -10.81 -24.50
N VAL A 172 10.83 -12.04 -24.01
CA VAL A 172 11.60 -13.22 -24.45
C VAL A 172 11.26 -13.57 -25.91
N MET A 173 10.00 -13.52 -26.31
CA MET A 173 9.57 -13.70 -27.69
C MET A 173 10.09 -12.59 -28.61
N GLU A 174 10.19 -11.35 -28.16
CA GLU A 174 10.76 -10.26 -28.94
C GLU A 174 12.27 -10.44 -29.15
N LYS A 175 12.96 -10.98 -28.13
CA LYS A 175 14.42 -11.15 -28.15
C LYS A 175 14.87 -12.43 -28.85
N TYR A 176 14.09 -13.50 -28.79
CA TYR A 176 14.44 -14.83 -29.31
C TYR A 176 13.42 -15.43 -30.28
N GLY A 177 12.22 -14.87 -30.36
CA GLY A 177 11.24 -15.22 -31.39
C GLY A 177 11.74 -14.73 -32.74
N ALA A 178 11.76 -15.65 -33.71
CA ALA A 178 12.24 -15.37 -35.05
C ALA A 178 11.43 -14.22 -35.69
N ASN A 179 12.12 -13.11 -35.95
CA ASN A 179 11.59 -11.96 -36.68
C ASN A 179 10.90 -12.39 -37.98
N SER A 180 9.59 -12.09 -38.11
CA SER A 180 8.97 -11.88 -39.42
C SER A 180 8.45 -10.44 -39.53
N SER A 181 9.34 -9.58 -40.03
CA SER A 181 9.08 -8.32 -40.74
C SER A 181 8.66 -7.06 -39.95
N LYS A 182 9.59 -6.12 -39.77
CA LYS A 182 9.67 -4.82 -40.47
C LYS A 182 10.83 -4.00 -39.89
N GLY A 183 11.57 -3.34 -40.79
CA GLY A 183 12.96 -3.01 -40.56
C GLY A 183 13.27 -1.71 -39.80
N LYS A 184 14.49 -1.65 -39.27
CA LYS A 184 15.35 -0.46 -39.38
C LYS A 184 16.82 -0.83 -39.13
N LYS A 185 17.64 -0.46 -40.10
CA LYS A 185 19.11 -0.42 -40.19
C LYS A 185 19.86 -0.46 -38.84
N GLY A 186 20.48 -1.61 -38.54
CA GLY A 186 21.50 -1.80 -37.51
C GLY A 186 22.36 -3.01 -37.88
N LYS A 187 23.68 -2.84 -37.90
CA LYS A 187 24.70 -3.75 -38.45
C LYS A 187 24.54 -5.20 -37.93
N LYS A 188 24.03 -6.10 -38.78
CA LYS A 188 24.00 -7.56 -38.59
C LYS A 188 25.38 -8.07 -38.12
N ARG A 189 25.45 -8.68 -36.94
CA ARG A 189 26.23 -9.91 -36.77
C ARG A 189 25.25 -11.04 -37.05
N ALA A 190 25.32 -11.62 -38.24
CA ALA A 190 24.70 -12.91 -38.48
C ALA A 190 25.41 -13.91 -37.57
N MET A 191 24.68 -14.51 -36.63
CA MET A 191 25.10 -15.81 -36.12
C MET A 191 24.47 -16.81 -37.08
N ASP A 192 25.32 -17.44 -37.89
CA ASP A 192 24.96 -18.67 -38.57
C ASP A 192 24.56 -19.69 -37.52
N ASP A 193 23.50 -20.43 -37.81
CA ASP A 193 22.94 -21.53 -37.02
C ASP A 193 23.86 -22.77 -37.13
N VAL A 194 25.14 -22.57 -36.82
CA VAL A 194 26.13 -23.64 -36.71
C VAL A 194 26.31 -23.88 -35.22
N GLU A 195 25.76 -25.00 -34.77
CA GLU A 195 26.06 -25.58 -33.47
C GLU A 195 27.59 -25.49 -33.27
N PRO A 196 28.08 -24.77 -32.24
CA PRO A 196 29.51 -24.55 -32.08
C PRO A 196 30.18 -25.91 -31.97
N SER A 197 31.23 -26.15 -32.75
CA SER A 197 31.95 -27.41 -32.71
C SER A 197 32.36 -27.72 -31.27
N GLU A 198 32.33 -29.00 -30.90
CA GLU A 198 32.71 -29.49 -29.56
C GLU A 198 34.05 -28.87 -29.10
N GLU A 199 34.98 -28.66 -30.04
CA GLU A 199 36.27 -28.01 -29.79
C GLU A 199 36.14 -26.53 -29.41
N ALA A 200 35.26 -25.77 -30.07
CA ALA A 200 34.96 -24.38 -29.73
C ALA A 200 34.27 -24.27 -28.36
N PHE A 201 33.42 -25.24 -28.02
CA PHE A 201 32.75 -25.32 -26.73
C PHE A 201 33.75 -25.62 -25.60
N GLN A 202 34.66 -26.57 -25.81
CA GLN A 202 35.72 -26.90 -24.86
C GLN A 202 36.72 -25.74 -24.68
N ALA A 203 37.05 -25.00 -25.75
CA ALA A 203 37.91 -23.82 -25.67
C ALA A 203 37.26 -22.68 -24.85
N ALA A 204 35.95 -22.48 -24.96
CA ALA A 204 35.21 -21.52 -24.14
C ALA A 204 35.18 -21.92 -22.66
N ALA A 205 34.97 -23.22 -22.37
CA ALA A 205 35.00 -23.76 -21.02
C ALA A 205 36.39 -23.63 -20.37
N ALA A 206 37.47 -23.85 -21.13
CA ALA A 206 38.84 -23.67 -20.67
C ALA A 206 39.16 -22.20 -20.33
N LYS A 207 38.71 -21.24 -21.14
CA LYS A 207 38.85 -19.80 -20.86
C LYS A 207 38.11 -19.37 -19.59
N LEU A 208 36.92 -19.93 -19.34
CA LEU A 208 36.14 -19.64 -18.13
C LEU A 208 36.82 -20.18 -16.85
N LYS A 209 37.49 -21.35 -16.95
CA LYS A 209 38.29 -21.90 -15.84
C LYS A 209 39.59 -21.13 -15.60
N GLY A 210 40.26 -20.66 -16.65
CA GLY A 210 41.47 -19.85 -16.54
C GLY A 210 41.23 -18.49 -15.86
N GLY A 211 40.10 -17.84 -16.14
CA GLY A 211 39.72 -16.58 -15.49
C GLY A 211 39.43 -16.68 -13.99
N LYS A 212 39.04 -17.86 -13.49
CA LYS A 212 38.88 -18.13 -12.05
C LYS A 212 40.20 -18.37 -11.32
N ALA A 213 41.24 -18.82 -12.01
CA ALA A 213 42.58 -19.02 -11.44
C ALA A 213 43.35 -17.69 -11.28
N ALA A 214 43.19 -16.76 -12.22
CA ALA A 214 43.86 -15.45 -12.16
C ALA A 214 43.24 -14.44 -11.17
N LYS A 215 42.09 -14.76 -10.57
CA LYS A 215 41.39 -13.89 -9.61
C LYS A 215 41.53 -14.35 -8.14
N LYS A 216 42.41 -15.33 -7.89
CA LYS A 216 42.70 -15.89 -6.56
C LYS A 216 44.19 -15.84 -6.19
N SER A 217 44.99 -15.03 -6.89
CA SER A 217 46.33 -14.61 -6.45
C SER A 217 46.32 -13.14 -6.08
#